data_AF-A0AA34X1S0-F1
#
_entry.id   AF-A0AA34X1S0-F1
#
_cell.length_a   1.000
_cell.length_b   1.000
_cell.length_c   1.000
_cell.angle_alpha   90.00
_cell.angle_beta   90.00
_cell.angle_gamma   90.00
#
_symmetry.space_group_name_H-M   'P 1'
#
loop_
_entity.id
_entity.type
_entity.pdbx_description
1 polymer ?
#
loop_
_entity_poly.entity_id
_entity_poly.type
_entity_poly.pdbx_seq_one_letter_code
_entity_poly.pdbx_strand_id
1 'polypeptide(L)'
;MVRFKTFMTEGRYPVWTKAVTVGLVIKIRSLSIAIEQEQDPVKQNKLIAQQNKLIAYLNGLGIAVNTNDPRLMTSVRSKLK
;
A
#
# COMPACT_ATOMS: atom_id res chain seq x y z
N MET A 1 -32.48 -2.29 4.30
CA MET A 1 -31.57 -3.02 3.39
C MET A 1 -30.67 -1.99 2.73
N VAL A 2 -29.43 -1.84 3.21
CA VAL A 2 -28.51 -0.80 2.72
C VAL A 2 -28.03 -1.21 1.34
N ARG A 3 -28.29 -0.39 0.31
CA ARG A 3 -27.94 -0.71 -1.08
C ARG A 3 -26.45 -0.50 -1.29
N PHE A 4 -25.84 -1.38 -2.06
CA PHE A 4 -24.42 -1.37 -2.45
C PHE A 4 -23.92 -0.02 -3.01
N LYS A 5 -24.84 0.80 -3.56
CA LYS A 5 -24.53 2.15 -4.05
C LYS A 5 -24.17 3.14 -2.95
N THR A 6 -24.73 3.02 -1.74
CA THR A 6 -24.40 3.90 -0.62
C THR A 6 -22.96 3.70 -0.16
N PHE A 7 -22.49 2.44 -0.14
CA PHE A 7 -21.10 2.05 0.16
C PHE A 7 -20.07 2.68 -0.78
N MET A 8 -20.40 2.86 -2.07
CA MET A 8 -19.48 3.47 -3.04
C MET A 8 -19.43 5.00 -2.94
N THR A 9 -20.48 5.64 -2.40
CA THR A 9 -20.53 7.09 -2.14
C THR A 9 -19.95 7.49 -0.78
N GLU A 10 -19.72 6.55 0.13
CA GLU A 10 -19.33 6.83 1.53
C GLU A 10 -17.82 7.05 1.75
N GLY A 11 -16.98 6.65 0.79
CA GLY A 11 -15.53 6.78 0.90
C GLY A 11 -14.95 7.85 -0.01
N ARG A 12 -15.14 9.15 0.27
CA ARG A 12 -14.22 10.16 -0.27
C ARG A 12 -12.86 9.96 0.41
N TYR A 13 -12.05 9.06 -0.16
CA TYR A 13 -10.67 8.88 0.27
C TYR A 13 -9.98 10.25 0.30
N PRO A 14 -9.39 10.66 1.44
CA PRO A 14 -8.71 11.94 1.54
C PRO A 14 -7.69 12.12 0.43
N VAL A 15 -7.55 13.36 -0.06
CA VAL A 15 -6.61 13.70 -1.15
C VAL A 15 -5.18 13.28 -0.79
N TRP A 16 -4.81 13.36 0.50
CA TRP A 16 -3.50 12.90 0.99
C TRP A 16 -3.28 11.39 0.75
N THR A 17 -4.31 10.56 0.91
CA THR A 17 -4.21 9.11 0.69
C THR A 17 -3.96 8.82 -0.79
N LYS A 18 -4.66 9.52 -1.69
CA LYS A 18 -4.43 9.41 -3.13
C LYS A 18 -3.01 9.83 -3.51
N ALA A 19 -2.53 10.95 -2.95
CA ALA A 19 -1.17 11.43 -3.18
C ALA A 19 -0.10 10.43 -2.69
N VAL A 20 -0.28 9.85 -1.50
CA VAL A 20 0.62 8.83 -0.93
C VAL A 20 0.62 7.57 -1.79
N THR A 21 -0.54 7.08 -2.21
CA THR A 21 -0.66 5.91 -3.10
C THR A 21 0.02 6.16 -4.44
N VAL A 22 -0.19 7.32 -5.07
CA VAL A 22 0.46 7.69 -6.34
C VAL A 22 1.99 7.74 -6.17
N GLY A 23 2.48 8.37 -5.10
CA GLY A 23 3.92 8.43 -4.81
C GLY A 23 4.55 7.05 -4.58
N LEU A 24 3.84 6.16 -3.87
CA LEU A 24 4.26 4.78 -3.64
C LEU A 24 4.31 3.98 -4.95
N VAL A 25 3.32 4.11 -5.82
CA VAL A 25 3.28 3.44 -7.13
C VAL A 25 4.44 3.90 -8.03
N ILE A 26 4.74 5.20 -8.05
CA ILE A 26 5.89 5.75 -8.80
C ILE A 26 7.21 5.11 -8.30
N LYS A 27 7.38 5.03 -6.98
CA LYS A 27 8.58 4.43 -6.36
C LYS A 27 8.70 2.91 -6.63
N ILE A 28 7.58 2.20 -6.62
CA ILE A 28 7.54 0.77 -6.99
C ILE A 28 7.97 0.60 -8.45
N ARG A 29 7.48 1.46 -9.35
CA ARG A 29 7.85 1.42 -10.77
C ARG A 29 9.33 1.70 -10.99
N SER A 30 9.93 2.66 -10.28
CA SER A 30 11.38 2.89 -10.37
C SER A 30 12.19 1.70 -9.86
N LEU A 31 11.73 1.04 -8.79
CA LEU A 31 12.37 -0.18 -8.28
C LEU A 31 12.23 -1.35 -9.27
N SER A 32 11.09 -1.50 -9.95
CA SER A 32 10.92 -2.51 -11.01
C SER A 32 11.96 -2.35 -12.11
N ILE A 33 12.14 -1.13 -12.60
CA ILE A 33 13.14 -0.83 -13.65
C ILE A 33 14.56 -1.16 -13.14
N ALA A 34 14.88 -0.78 -11.90
CA ALA A 34 16.18 -1.11 -11.31
C ALA A 34 16.38 -2.63 -11.14
N ILE A 35 15.34 -3.39 -10.77
CA ILE A 35 15.37 -4.85 -10.65
C ILE A 35 15.60 -5.51 -12.01
N GLU A 36 14.95 -5.02 -13.06
CA GLU A 36 15.08 -5.52 -14.43
C GLU A 36 16.47 -5.26 -15.03
N GLN A 37 17.11 -4.15 -14.62
CA GLN A 37 18.44 -3.75 -15.13
C GLN A 37 19.61 -4.29 -14.29
N GLU A 38 19.36 -4.76 -13.07
CA GLU A 38 20.40 -5.26 -12.16
C GLU A 38 20.82 -6.68 -12.52
N GLN A 39 22.11 -6.88 -12.79
CA GLN A 39 22.68 -8.18 -13.15
C GLN A 39 23.18 -8.97 -11.93
N ASP A 40 23.47 -8.28 -10.82
CA ASP A 40 23.90 -8.92 -9.57
C ASP A 40 22.68 -9.48 -8.82
N PRO A 41 22.58 -10.81 -8.62
CA PRO A 41 21.44 -11.43 -7.95
C PRO A 41 21.30 -10.99 -6.48
N VAL A 42 22.40 -10.63 -5.81
CA VAL A 42 22.34 -10.16 -4.42
C VAL A 42 21.73 -8.76 -4.33
N LYS A 43 22.11 -7.87 -5.25
CA LYS A 43 21.51 -6.53 -5.32
C LYS A 43 20.07 -6.58 -5.82
N GLN A 44 19.78 -7.42 -6.80
CA GLN A 44 18.43 -7.65 -7.30
C GLN A 44 17.49 -8.08 -6.17
N ASN A 45 17.91 -9.04 -5.34
CA ASN A 45 17.14 -9.49 -4.18
C ASN A 45 16.91 -8.38 -3.14
N LYS A 46 17.88 -7.49 -2.92
CA LYS A 46 17.70 -6.32 -2.04
C LYS A 46 16.66 -5.36 -2.60
N LEU A 47 16.66 -5.12 -3.91
CA LEU A 47 15.68 -4.26 -4.57
C LEU A 47 14.26 -4.87 -4.54
N ILE A 48 14.14 -6.18 -4.77
CA ILE A 48 12.88 -6.93 -4.63
C ILE A 48 12.36 -6.83 -3.19
N ALA A 49 13.23 -6.99 -2.19
CA ALA A 49 12.84 -6.84 -0.79
C ALA A 49 12.33 -5.41 -0.48
N GLN A 50 12.92 -4.38 -1.07
CA GLN A 50 12.42 -3.00 -0.96
C GLN A 50 11.06 -2.84 -1.63
N GLN A 51 10.88 -3.39 -2.84
CA GLN A 51 9.60 -3.38 -3.54
C GLN A 51 8.50 -4.06 -2.72
N ASN A 52 8.78 -5.24 -2.17
CA ASN A 52 7.84 -6.00 -1.33
C ASN A 52 7.44 -5.25 -0.05
N LYS A 53 8.38 -4.54 0.59
CA LYS A 53 8.07 -3.68 1.73
C LYS A 53 7.08 -2.57 1.35
N LEU A 54 7.29 -1.91 0.22
CA LEU A 54 6.39 -0.85 -0.26
C LEU A 54 5.00 -1.39 -0.63
N ILE A 55 4.92 -2.56 -1.24
CA ILE A 55 3.66 -3.25 -1.53
C ILE A 55 2.93 -3.61 -0.22
N ALA A 56 3.65 -4.12 0.79
CA ALA A 56 3.08 -4.42 2.10
C ALA A 56 2.54 -3.16 2.79
N TYR A 57 3.25 -2.03 2.71
CA TYR A 57 2.74 -0.74 3.21
C TYR A 57 1.52 -0.26 2.43
N LEU A 58 1.48 -0.39 1.11
CA LEU A 58 0.29 -0.07 0.31
C LEU A 58 -0.91 -0.92 0.70
N ASN A 59 -0.72 -2.23 0.88
CA ASN A 59 -1.77 -3.14 1.32
C ASN A 59 -2.25 -2.78 2.74
N GLY A 60 -1.33 -2.49 3.66
CA GLY A 60 -1.66 -2.07 5.03
C GLY A 60 -2.41 -0.73 5.06
N LEU A 61 -2.00 0.24 4.24
CA LEU A 61 -2.71 1.52 4.07
C LEU A 61 -4.09 1.30 3.44
N GLY A 62 -4.21 0.48 2.40
CA GLY A 62 -5.50 0.13 1.78
C GLY A 62 -6.46 -0.52 2.76
N ILE A 63 -5.97 -1.44 3.61
CA ILE A 63 -6.76 -2.05 4.69
C ILE A 63 -7.16 -1.00 5.72
N ALA A 64 -6.23 -0.15 6.19
CA ALA A 64 -6.51 0.87 7.20
C ALA A 64 -7.53 1.93 6.73
N VAL A 65 -7.51 2.26 5.44
CA VAL A 65 -8.39 3.29 4.87
C VAL A 65 -9.75 2.71 4.45
N ASN A 66 -9.81 1.44 4.03
CA ASN A 66 -11.07 0.75 3.72
C ASN A 66 -11.79 0.21 4.97
N THR A 67 -11.11 0.19 6.12
CA THR A 67 -11.66 -0.31 7.39
C THR A 67 -12.21 0.84 8.22
N ASN A 68 -13.54 0.91 8.37
CA ASN A 68 -14.20 1.75 9.40
C ASN A 68 -14.24 1.06 10.79
N ASP A 69 -13.65 -0.12 10.94
CA ASP A 69 -13.67 -0.92 12.17
C ASP A 69 -12.43 -0.66 13.05
N PRO A 70 -12.57 0.00 14.22
CA PRO A 70 -11.44 0.36 15.08
C PRO A 70 -10.66 -0.85 15.62
N ARG A 71 -11.25 -2.06 15.64
CA ARG A 71 -10.58 -3.27 16.15
C ARG A 71 -9.49 -3.77 15.21
N LEU A 72 -9.73 -3.71 13.89
CA LEU A 72 -8.77 -4.07 12.85
C LEU A 72 -7.64 -3.03 12.74
N MET A 73 -7.95 -1.74 12.91
CA MET A 73 -6.92 -0.69 12.99
C MET A 73 -5.98 -0.90 14.18
N THR A 74 -6.50 -1.36 15.31
CA THR A 74 -5.71 -1.61 16.52
C THR A 74 -4.78 -2.82 16.35
N SER A 75 -5.23 -3.88 15.68
CA SER A 75 -4.40 -5.06 15.40
C SER A 75 -3.33 -4.81 14.33
N VAL A 76 -3.61 -3.98 13.33
CA VAL A 76 -2.61 -3.53 12.35
C VAL A 76 -1.57 -2.63 13.03
N ARG A 77 -1.99 -1.70 13.89
CA ARG A 77 -1.07 -0.86 14.67
C ARG A 77 -0.21 -1.67 15.64
N SER A 78 -0.74 -2.71 16.29
CA SER A 78 0.05 -3.53 17.22
C SER A 78 1.09 -4.40 16.52
N LYS A 79 0.83 -4.80 15.27
CA LYS A 79 1.78 -5.56 14.42
C LYS A 79 2.82 -4.67 13.71
N LEU A 80 2.62 -3.35 13.69
CA LEU A 80 3.58 -2.38 13.12
C LEU A 80 4.52 -1.78 14.18
N LYS A 81 4.37 -2.13 15.46
CA LYS A 81 5.25 -1.76 16.57
C LYS A 81 6.33 -2.82 16.75
#